data_AF-A0A9D8QVZ1-F1
#
_entry.id   AF-A0A9D8QVZ1-F1
#
_cell.length_a   1.000
_cell.length_b   1.000
_cell.length_c   1.000
_cell.angle_alpha   90.00
_cell.angle_beta   90.00
_cell.angle_gamma   90.00
#
_symmetry.space_group_name_H-M   'P 1'
#
loop_
_entity.id
_entity.type
_entity.pdbx_description
1 polymer ?
#
loop_
_entity_poly.entity_id
_entity_poly.type
_entity_poly.pdbx_seq_one_letter_code
_entity_poly.pdbx_strand_id
1 'polypeptide(L)'
;MKARFFIIPAIVLSAVACKQLEPEAPVVVPEETTEAGTWSITIQASKAVDTKALYLDTSGEKDVLNAYWLETEKVFVYSNSETYVGILDVIPDAGDKPTTATLSGTITAGTETIYVGDQIILKIPRPEWDYTGQVGTLASIQSNYDYAIAYVEVLAKDDENKTITTAAATFQNCQSIYRFSFKSGTSALSIKDLTISSAGNRIAISKDFSGFTTSWGSLTVTPAAATSDPLYVAISNGDMTDDTYNFIITGEDNALYSASKPIPARVLQADGKFISAKDITATQSDFGPSGETTTNAL
;
A
#
# COMPACT_ATOMS: atom_id res chain seq x y z
N MET A 1 -25.11 -51.24 -36.79
CA MET A 1 -23.64 -51.27 -36.60
C MET A 1 -22.98 -50.65 -37.81
N LYS A 2 -22.36 -49.47 -37.67
CA LYS A 2 -21.57 -48.81 -38.73
C LYS A 2 -20.13 -48.73 -38.25
N ALA A 3 -19.26 -49.56 -38.81
CA ALA A 3 -17.82 -49.52 -38.57
C ALA A 3 -17.22 -48.32 -39.33
N ARG A 4 -16.50 -47.45 -38.62
CA ARG A 4 -15.72 -46.36 -39.22
C ARG A 4 -14.27 -46.83 -39.35
N PHE A 5 -13.77 -46.88 -40.58
CA PHE A 5 -12.36 -47.10 -40.90
C PHE A 5 -11.57 -45.82 -40.59
N PHE A 6 -10.49 -45.95 -39.81
CA PHE A 6 -9.47 -44.92 -39.62
C PHE A 6 -8.37 -45.12 -40.64
N ILE A 7 -8.06 -44.11 -41.45
CA ILE A 7 -6.91 -44.08 -42.36
C ILE A 7 -5.82 -43.25 -41.67
N ILE A 8 -4.66 -43.86 -41.42
CA ILE A 8 -3.47 -43.19 -40.90
C ILE A 8 -2.60 -42.78 -42.11
N PRO A 9 -2.26 -41.51 -42.30
CA PRO A 9 -1.32 -41.11 -43.35
C PRO A 9 0.12 -41.44 -42.94
N ALA A 10 0.88 -42.00 -43.88
CA ALA A 10 2.31 -42.28 -43.73
C ALA A 10 3.12 -40.98 -43.74
N ILE A 11 3.96 -40.79 -42.72
CA ILE A 11 4.90 -39.66 -42.61
C ILE A 11 6.16 -40.04 -43.41
N VAL A 12 6.45 -39.25 -44.46
CA VAL A 12 7.70 -39.35 -45.23
C VAL A 12 8.77 -38.53 -44.52
N LEU A 13 9.73 -39.21 -43.90
CA LEU A 13 10.89 -38.60 -43.26
C LEU A 13 11.94 -38.27 -44.34
N SER A 14 12.08 -36.99 -44.68
CA SER A 14 13.10 -36.52 -45.62
C SER A 14 14.37 -36.18 -44.84
N ALA A 15 15.48 -36.88 -45.13
CA ALA A 15 16.78 -36.57 -44.55
C ALA A 15 17.31 -35.25 -45.13
N VAL A 16 17.35 -34.20 -44.30
CA VAL A 16 17.99 -32.92 -44.62
C VAL A 16 19.48 -33.04 -44.29
N ALA A 17 20.33 -32.96 -45.32
CA ALA A 17 21.77 -32.89 -45.17
C ALA A 17 22.16 -31.58 -44.44
N CYS A 18 22.93 -31.70 -43.36
CA CYS A 18 23.55 -30.56 -42.67
C CYS A 18 24.50 -29.83 -43.61
N LYS A 19 24.08 -28.65 -44.06
CA LYS A 19 24.97 -27.68 -44.70
C LYS A 19 25.70 -26.93 -43.58
N GLN A 20 27.01 -27.11 -43.50
CA GLN A 20 27.89 -26.41 -42.56
C GLN A 20 27.79 -24.91 -42.83
N LEU A 21 27.20 -24.17 -41.88
CA LEU A 21 27.07 -22.72 -41.91
C LEU A 21 28.46 -22.10 -41.69
N GLU A 22 28.85 -21.19 -42.59
CA GLU A 22 29.97 -20.27 -42.34
C GLU A 22 29.67 -19.46 -41.07
N PRO A 23 30.68 -19.23 -40.20
CA PRO A 23 30.48 -18.41 -39.01
C PRO A 23 30.14 -16.98 -39.44
N GLU A 24 28.92 -16.53 -39.14
CA GLU A 24 28.53 -15.13 -39.31
C GLU A 24 29.52 -14.25 -38.54
N ALA A 25 29.97 -13.17 -39.18
CA ALA A 25 30.83 -12.18 -38.54
C ALA A 25 30.14 -11.68 -37.25
N PRO A 26 30.90 -11.44 -36.16
CA PRO A 26 30.31 -10.97 -34.91
C PRO A 26 29.53 -9.68 -35.18
N VAL A 27 28.22 -9.73 -34.91
CA VAL A 27 27.36 -8.54 -34.93
C VAL A 27 27.92 -7.59 -33.87
N VAL A 28 28.48 -6.47 -34.31
CA VAL A 28 28.91 -5.39 -33.42
C VAL A 28 27.63 -4.79 -32.84
N VAL A 29 27.27 -5.20 -31.63
CA VAL A 29 26.22 -4.53 -30.86
C VAL A 29 26.79 -3.16 -30.49
N PRO A 30 26.17 -2.04 -30.91
CA PRO A 30 26.65 -0.72 -30.53
C PRO A 30 26.66 -0.62 -29.01
N GLU A 31 27.80 -0.16 -28.48
CA GLU A 31 27.99 0.07 -27.05
C GLU A 31 27.07 1.23 -26.65
N GLU A 32 25.96 0.94 -25.97
CA GLU A 32 25.07 1.97 -25.43
C GLU A 32 25.84 2.78 -24.37
N THR A 33 26.22 4.01 -24.74
CA THR A 33 26.86 4.93 -23.80
C THR A 33 25.83 5.39 -22.78
N THR A 34 26.08 5.04 -21.52
CA THR A 34 25.25 5.37 -20.37
C THR A 34 25.46 6.82 -19.94
N GLU A 35 24.58 7.71 -20.41
CA GLU A 35 24.59 9.09 -19.94
C GLU A 35 23.70 9.22 -18.69
N ALA A 36 24.31 9.58 -17.55
CA ALA A 36 23.57 10.12 -16.41
C ALA A 36 22.83 11.39 -16.86
N GLY A 37 21.61 11.61 -16.39
CA GLY A 37 20.78 12.70 -16.94
C GLY A 37 19.47 12.93 -16.21
N THR A 38 18.74 13.92 -16.71
CA THR A 38 17.38 14.22 -16.28
C THR A 38 16.45 14.00 -17.47
N TRP A 39 15.37 13.24 -17.26
CA TRP A 39 14.39 12.90 -18.28
C TRP A 39 12.99 13.29 -17.85
N SER A 40 12.18 13.76 -18.80
CA SER A 40 10.75 13.94 -18.61
C SER A 40 10.04 12.61 -18.79
N ILE A 41 9.09 12.31 -17.90
CA ILE A 41 8.30 11.08 -17.93
C ILE A 41 6.82 11.41 -17.79
N THR A 42 5.98 10.69 -18.53
CA THR A 42 4.53 10.76 -18.41
C THR A 42 3.98 9.35 -18.37
N ILE A 43 3.22 9.02 -17.32
CA ILE A 43 2.70 7.69 -17.06
C ILE A 43 1.19 7.76 -16.93
N GLN A 44 0.47 6.96 -17.71
CA GLN A 44 -0.95 6.75 -17.47
C GLN A 44 -1.12 5.80 -16.28
N ALA A 45 -1.81 6.26 -15.24
CA ALA A 45 -2.02 5.50 -14.03
C ALA A 45 -3.50 5.16 -13.87
N SER A 46 -3.77 3.86 -13.73
CA SER A 46 -5.07 3.34 -13.36
C SER A 46 -5.02 2.74 -11.96
N LYS A 47 -6.20 2.64 -11.36
CA LYS A 47 -6.37 1.98 -10.09
C LYS A 47 -6.79 0.53 -10.35
N ALA A 48 -6.09 -0.42 -9.72
CA ALA A 48 -6.82 -1.59 -9.23
C ALA A 48 -7.82 -1.08 -8.18
N VAL A 49 -8.89 -1.81 -7.88
CA VAL A 49 -10.06 -1.35 -7.09
C VAL A 49 -9.76 -0.65 -5.74
N ASP A 50 -8.50 -0.60 -5.29
CA ASP A 50 -8.01 0.02 -4.04
C ASP A 50 -6.62 0.67 -4.33
N THR A 51 -6.33 1.99 -4.32
CA THR A 51 -6.67 3.10 -3.41
C THR A 51 -6.33 4.51 -3.99
N LYS A 52 -6.67 5.62 -3.25
CA LYS A 52 -6.18 7.04 -3.25
C LYS A 52 -7.03 8.27 -2.88
N ALA A 53 -8.19 8.17 -2.28
CA ALA A 53 -8.69 9.21 -1.38
C ALA A 53 -9.93 8.58 -0.80
N LEU A 54 -9.73 8.07 0.41
CA LEU A 54 -10.64 7.18 1.12
C LEU A 54 -11.98 7.87 1.38
N TYR A 55 -12.95 7.76 0.49
CA TYR A 55 -14.30 8.19 0.82
C TYR A 55 -15.09 7.01 1.34
N LEU A 56 -15.96 7.29 2.31
CA LEU A 56 -16.94 6.32 2.75
C LEU A 56 -18.08 6.31 1.72
N ASP A 57 -18.27 5.20 1.03
CA ASP A 57 -19.48 5.00 0.24
C ASP A 57 -20.58 4.46 1.16
N THR A 58 -21.53 5.32 1.49
CA THR A 58 -22.69 5.00 2.34
C THR A 58 -23.92 4.64 1.51
N SER A 59 -23.80 4.47 0.20
CA SER A 59 -24.95 4.23 -0.70
C SER A 59 -25.50 2.79 -0.65
N GLY A 60 -24.92 1.89 0.15
CA GLY A 60 -25.36 0.51 0.35
C GLY A 60 -25.20 -0.01 1.80
N GLU A 61 -25.53 -1.29 2.05
CA GLU A 61 -25.48 -1.95 3.37
C GLU A 61 -24.07 -2.13 3.97
N LYS A 62 -23.01 -1.76 3.22
CA LYS A 62 -21.63 -1.90 3.66
C LYS A 62 -20.92 -0.57 3.48
N ASP A 63 -20.41 -0.04 4.59
CA ASP A 63 -19.47 1.07 4.62
C ASP A 63 -18.17 0.63 3.91
N VAL A 64 -18.10 0.86 2.60
CA VAL A 64 -16.91 0.54 1.78
C VAL A 64 -16.03 1.78 1.69
N LEU A 65 -14.73 1.59 1.92
CA LEU A 65 -13.72 2.60 1.76
C LEU A 65 -13.24 2.59 0.30
N ASN A 66 -13.56 3.63 -0.46
CA ASN A 66 -13.23 3.76 -1.88
C ASN A 66 -12.23 4.88 -2.13
N ALA A 67 -11.73 5.01 -3.36
CA ALA A 67 -10.49 5.75 -3.61
C ALA A 67 -10.45 6.51 -4.95
N TYR A 68 -10.06 7.79 -4.95
CA TYR A 68 -9.89 8.62 -6.18
C TYR A 68 -8.51 9.32 -6.25
N TRP A 69 -8.11 9.99 -7.32
CA TRP A 69 -6.82 10.71 -7.36
C TRP A 69 -7.01 12.17 -6.96
N LEU A 70 -6.05 12.73 -6.24
CA LEU A 70 -6.03 14.14 -5.85
C LEU A 70 -4.86 14.87 -6.52
N GLU A 71 -5.09 16.09 -7.02
CA GLU A 71 -4.04 16.93 -7.65
C GLU A 71 -2.89 17.26 -6.68
N THR A 72 -3.15 17.26 -5.37
CA THR A 72 -2.14 17.54 -4.35
C THR A 72 -1.19 16.38 -4.10
N GLU A 73 -1.48 15.19 -4.62
CA GLU A 73 -0.65 14.01 -4.41
C GLU A 73 0.65 14.08 -5.22
N LYS A 74 1.65 13.35 -4.72
CA LYS A 74 2.93 13.14 -5.39
C LYS A 74 3.24 11.66 -5.48
N VAL A 75 3.89 11.27 -6.57
CA VAL A 75 4.37 9.91 -6.80
C VAL A 75 5.88 9.89 -6.82
N PHE A 76 6.48 9.15 -5.89
CA PHE A 76 7.93 9.01 -5.79
C PHE A 76 8.35 7.88 -6.72
N VAL A 77 9.37 8.14 -7.54
CA VAL A 77 9.91 7.20 -8.52
C VAL A 77 11.22 6.66 -7.99
N TYR A 78 11.35 5.34 -8.05
CA TYR A 78 12.58 4.61 -7.72
C TYR A 78 12.99 3.77 -8.92
N SER A 79 14.29 3.55 -9.06
CA SER A 79 14.84 2.54 -9.97
C SER A 79 14.47 1.12 -9.51
N ASN A 80 14.79 0.13 -10.34
CA ASN A 80 14.63 -1.29 -9.99
C ASN A 80 15.46 -1.70 -8.75
N SER A 81 16.54 -0.97 -8.46
CA SER A 81 17.39 -1.13 -7.26
C SER A 81 16.84 -0.42 -6.02
N GLU A 82 15.60 0.09 -6.08
CA GLU A 82 14.96 0.91 -5.05
C GLU A 82 15.70 2.21 -4.71
N THR A 83 16.51 2.73 -5.63
CA THR A 83 17.15 4.05 -5.48
C THR A 83 16.16 5.14 -5.90
N TYR A 84 15.98 6.17 -5.06
CA TYR A 84 15.13 7.31 -5.40
C TYR A 84 15.67 8.06 -6.62
N VAL A 85 14.84 8.26 -7.65
CA VAL A 85 15.22 8.95 -8.90
C VAL A 85 14.33 10.14 -9.25
N GLY A 86 13.21 10.38 -8.55
CA GLY A 86 12.42 11.58 -8.81
C GLY A 86 11.02 11.57 -8.23
N ILE A 87 10.25 12.60 -8.58
CA ILE A 87 8.88 12.80 -8.11
C ILE A 87 8.00 13.23 -9.30
N LEU A 88 6.80 12.68 -9.36
CA LEU A 88 5.78 13.00 -10.37
C LEU A 88 4.59 13.68 -9.71
N ASP A 89 4.09 14.69 -10.38
CA ASP A 89 2.82 15.33 -10.09
C ASP A 89 1.67 14.47 -10.61
N VAL A 90 0.58 14.42 -9.84
CA VAL A 90 -0.65 13.75 -10.23
C VAL A 90 -1.56 14.75 -10.93
N ILE A 91 -2.01 14.40 -12.13
CA ILE A 91 -3.03 15.12 -12.90
C ILE A 91 -4.23 14.17 -13.04
N PRO A 92 -5.22 14.23 -12.13
CA PRO A 92 -6.39 13.38 -12.19
C PRO A 92 -7.22 13.64 -13.45
N ASP A 93 -7.89 12.61 -13.96
CA ASP A 93 -8.89 12.79 -15.01
C ASP A 93 -10.07 13.62 -14.51
N ALA A 94 -10.87 14.19 -15.43
CA ALA A 94 -12.04 14.97 -15.04
C ALA A 94 -13.10 14.13 -14.30
N GLY A 95 -13.59 14.62 -13.17
CA GLY A 95 -14.66 14.00 -12.39
C GLY A 95 -14.61 14.36 -10.91
N ASP A 96 -15.67 14.06 -10.16
CA ASP A 96 -15.73 14.30 -8.70
C ASP A 96 -14.84 13.33 -7.91
N LYS A 97 -14.55 12.15 -8.50
CA LYS A 97 -13.80 11.05 -7.88
C LYS A 97 -13.01 10.26 -8.93
N PRO A 98 -12.00 10.86 -9.56
CA PRO A 98 -11.31 10.25 -10.68
C PRO A 98 -10.52 8.99 -10.27
N THR A 99 -10.78 7.87 -10.94
CA THR A 99 -10.09 6.59 -10.70
C THR A 99 -8.83 6.42 -11.56
N THR A 100 -8.57 7.38 -12.44
CA THR A 100 -7.44 7.42 -13.38
C THR A 100 -6.76 8.78 -13.30
N ALA A 101 -5.47 8.81 -13.59
CA ALA A 101 -4.68 10.03 -13.60
C ALA A 101 -3.50 9.90 -14.57
N THR A 102 -3.03 11.03 -15.06
CA THR A 102 -1.72 11.16 -15.70
C THR A 102 -0.70 11.58 -14.64
N LEU A 103 0.40 10.83 -14.53
CA LEU A 103 1.54 11.21 -13.71
C LEU A 103 2.57 11.89 -14.59
N SER A 104 3.06 13.07 -14.21
CA SER A 104 4.03 13.80 -15.02
C SER A 104 5.11 14.44 -14.15
N GLY A 105 6.34 14.46 -14.63
CA GLY A 105 7.45 15.06 -13.92
C GLY A 105 8.79 14.71 -14.55
N THR A 106 9.86 14.95 -13.78
CA THR A 106 11.22 14.64 -14.19
C THR A 106 11.85 13.63 -13.26
N ILE A 107 12.62 12.70 -13.81
CA ILE A 107 13.49 11.79 -13.06
C ILE A 107 14.95 12.09 -13.38
N THR A 108 15.81 12.03 -12.38
CA THR A 108 17.26 12.17 -12.51
C THR A 108 17.91 10.87 -12.08
N ALA A 109 18.37 10.11 -13.06
CA ALA A 109 19.10 8.88 -12.81
C ALA A 109 20.59 9.27 -12.65
N GLY A 110 21.05 9.23 -11.39
CA GLY A 110 22.42 9.60 -11.02
C GLY A 110 23.42 8.54 -11.47
N THR A 111 23.84 7.67 -10.55
CA THR A 111 24.68 6.49 -10.89
C THR A 111 23.86 5.32 -11.42
N GLU A 112 22.56 5.31 -11.15
CA GLU A 112 21.63 4.34 -11.72
C GLU A 112 21.35 4.70 -13.18
N THR A 113 21.50 3.74 -14.08
CA THR A 113 21.03 3.91 -15.45
C THR A 113 19.67 3.25 -15.59
N ILE A 114 18.74 3.93 -16.27
CA ILE A 114 17.42 3.39 -16.60
C ILE A 114 17.44 2.96 -18.07
N TYR A 115 17.29 1.67 -18.32
CA TYR A 115 17.27 1.06 -19.65
C TYR A 115 15.85 0.75 -20.12
N VAL A 116 15.70 0.57 -21.43
CA VAL A 116 14.49 -0.02 -22.00
C VAL A 116 14.36 -1.45 -21.50
N GLY A 117 13.17 -1.83 -21.04
CA GLY A 117 12.88 -3.11 -20.39
C GLY A 117 13.05 -3.10 -18.87
N ASP A 118 13.65 -2.06 -18.29
CA ASP A 118 13.74 -1.93 -16.83
C ASP A 118 12.36 -1.70 -16.20
N GLN A 119 12.24 -2.08 -14.92
CA GLN A 119 11.12 -1.69 -14.08
C GLN A 119 11.47 -0.47 -13.23
N ILE A 120 10.62 0.54 -13.27
CA ILE A 120 10.60 1.61 -12.27
C ILE A 120 9.52 1.32 -11.23
N ILE A 121 9.80 1.70 -9.99
CA ILE A 121 8.90 1.49 -8.86
C ILE A 121 8.30 2.82 -8.48
N LEU A 122 6.97 2.91 -8.48
CA LEU A 122 6.22 4.09 -8.09
C LEU A 122 5.66 3.89 -6.69
N LYS A 123 5.85 4.85 -5.78
CA LYS A 123 5.36 4.81 -4.38
C LYS A 123 4.63 6.12 -4.01
N ILE A 124 3.54 6.05 -3.23
CA ILE A 124 2.85 7.18 -2.59
C ILE A 124 2.58 6.85 -1.11
N PRO A 125 2.64 7.78 -0.12
CA PRO A 125 2.82 9.22 -0.25
C PRO A 125 4.17 9.74 0.20
N ARG A 126 5.04 8.91 0.80
CA ARG A 126 6.34 9.34 1.35
C ARG A 126 7.38 8.20 1.34
N PRO A 127 8.68 8.52 1.30
CA PRO A 127 9.79 7.57 1.48
C PRO A 127 9.86 7.00 2.91
N GLU A 128 9.48 7.81 3.90
CA GLU A 128 9.43 7.44 5.32
C GLU A 128 7.98 7.50 5.81
N TRP A 129 7.56 6.48 6.55
CA TRP A 129 6.29 6.50 7.26
C TRP A 129 6.53 6.51 8.74
N ASP A 130 5.88 7.47 9.38
CA ASP A 130 5.71 7.54 10.81
C ASP A 130 4.22 7.32 11.07
N TYR A 131 3.88 6.17 11.67
CA TYR A 131 2.51 5.82 12.03
C TYR A 131 2.07 6.49 13.33
N THR A 132 2.95 7.19 14.04
CA THR A 132 2.59 7.91 15.27
C THR A 132 1.68 9.11 14.99
N GLY A 133 1.05 9.62 16.05
CA GLY A 133 0.23 10.84 15.97
C GLY A 133 -1.10 10.69 15.24
N GLN A 134 -1.57 9.46 14.99
CA GLN A 134 -2.89 9.25 14.37
C GLN A 134 -4.00 9.82 15.26
N VAL A 135 -4.88 10.62 14.67
CA VAL A 135 -6.05 11.20 15.38
C VAL A 135 -7.35 10.43 15.12
N GLY A 136 -7.29 9.35 14.35
CA GLY A 136 -8.44 8.45 14.15
C GLY A 136 -9.49 8.95 13.16
N THR A 137 -9.23 10.04 12.42
CA THR A 137 -10.19 10.56 11.42
C THR A 137 -9.82 10.09 10.02
N LEU A 138 -10.83 9.84 9.19
CA LEU A 138 -10.63 9.42 7.80
C LEU A 138 -9.78 10.42 7.02
N ALA A 139 -10.03 11.72 7.17
CA ALA A 139 -9.26 12.79 6.54
C ALA A 139 -7.77 12.77 6.93
N SER A 140 -7.46 12.52 8.20
CA SER A 140 -6.07 12.37 8.66
C SER A 140 -5.43 11.12 8.08
N ILE A 141 -6.18 10.02 7.95
CA ILE A 141 -5.67 8.78 7.38
C ILE A 141 -5.33 8.95 5.90
N GLN A 142 -6.26 9.53 5.13
CA GLN A 142 -6.09 9.83 3.71
C GLN A 142 -4.83 10.64 3.41
N SER A 143 -4.57 11.69 4.19
CA SER A 143 -3.51 12.65 3.90
C SER A 143 -2.12 12.18 4.28
N ASN A 144 -2.00 11.20 5.20
CA ASN A 144 -0.72 10.85 5.80
C ASN A 144 -0.33 9.38 5.68
N TYR A 145 -1.27 8.45 5.51
CA TYR A 145 -1.00 7.01 5.69
C TYR A 145 -1.50 6.12 4.54
N ASP A 146 -2.11 6.66 3.48
CA ASP A 146 -2.56 5.89 2.31
C ASP A 146 -1.36 5.48 1.43
N TYR A 147 -0.96 4.20 1.46
CA TYR A 147 0.20 3.68 0.75
C TYR A 147 -0.13 2.73 -0.39
N ALA A 148 0.41 3.02 -1.58
CA ALA A 148 0.31 2.15 -2.74
C ALA A 148 1.62 2.09 -3.54
N ILE A 149 1.85 0.94 -4.20
CA ILE A 149 3.00 0.68 -5.08
C ILE A 149 2.51 0.34 -6.48
N ALA A 150 3.21 0.79 -7.52
CA ALA A 150 3.13 0.21 -8.86
C ALA A 150 4.53 -0.12 -9.38
N TYR A 151 4.61 -1.15 -10.22
CA TYR A 151 5.81 -1.48 -10.99
C TYR A 151 5.49 -1.19 -12.45
N VAL A 152 6.35 -0.42 -13.12
CA VAL A 152 6.10 0.05 -14.49
C VAL A 152 7.31 -0.23 -15.36
N GLU A 153 7.08 -0.87 -16.50
CA GLU A 153 8.13 -1.15 -17.48
C GLU A 153 8.45 0.10 -18.32
N VAL A 154 9.74 0.34 -18.55
CA VAL A 154 10.25 1.34 -19.48
C VAL A 154 10.20 0.77 -20.89
N LEU A 155 9.36 1.35 -21.76
CA LEU A 155 9.13 0.84 -23.12
C LEU A 155 10.07 1.47 -24.14
N ALA A 156 10.43 2.74 -23.95
CA ALA A 156 11.33 3.45 -24.84
C ALA A 156 12.01 4.62 -24.12
N LYS A 157 13.21 4.95 -24.58
CA LYS A 157 13.98 6.13 -24.16
C LYS A 157 14.37 6.92 -25.40
N ASP A 158 14.16 8.22 -25.34
CA ASP A 158 14.55 9.16 -26.39
C ASP A 158 15.60 10.10 -25.78
N ASP A 159 16.87 9.89 -26.16
CA ASP A 159 17.99 10.67 -25.62
C ASP A 159 18.11 12.06 -26.26
N GLU A 160 17.55 12.26 -27.46
CA GLU A 160 17.53 13.57 -28.12
C GLU A 160 16.52 14.50 -27.44
N ASN A 161 15.31 13.99 -27.19
CA ASN A 161 14.24 14.76 -26.54
C ASN A 161 14.26 14.64 -25.01
N LYS A 162 15.14 13.82 -24.45
CA LYS A 162 15.24 13.49 -23.02
C LYS A 162 13.89 13.07 -22.43
N THR A 163 13.21 12.14 -23.10
CA THR A 163 11.92 11.59 -22.65
C THR A 163 11.97 10.09 -22.44
N ILE A 164 11.17 9.60 -21.48
CA ILE A 164 10.95 8.17 -21.24
C ILE A 164 9.48 7.85 -21.46
N THR A 165 9.23 6.80 -22.25
CA THR A 165 7.90 6.21 -22.43
C THR A 165 7.80 4.94 -21.59
N THR A 166 6.70 4.77 -20.86
CA THR A 166 6.47 3.60 -20.01
C THR A 166 5.15 2.91 -20.31
N ALA A 167 4.98 1.69 -19.79
CA ALA A 167 3.67 1.07 -19.69
C ALA A 167 2.73 1.88 -18.77
N ALA A 168 1.45 1.55 -18.78
CA ALA A 168 0.51 2.09 -17.80
C ALA A 168 0.80 1.51 -16.42
N ALA A 169 0.67 2.34 -15.38
CA ALA A 169 0.80 1.91 -14.00
C ALA A 169 -0.53 1.39 -13.45
N THR A 170 -0.48 0.28 -12.72
CA THR A 170 -1.59 -0.22 -11.90
C THR A 170 -1.14 -0.27 -10.45
N PHE A 171 -1.65 0.65 -9.64
CA PHE A 171 -1.29 0.71 -8.23
C PHE A 171 -1.98 -0.39 -7.42
N GLN A 172 -1.21 -0.99 -6.51
CA GLN A 172 -1.67 -1.95 -5.51
C GLN A 172 -1.55 -1.31 -4.12
N ASN A 173 -2.68 -1.25 -3.41
CA ASN A 173 -2.67 -0.83 -2.01
C ASN A 173 -1.78 -1.77 -1.19
N CYS A 174 -0.94 -1.16 -0.36
CA CYS A 174 -0.09 -1.90 0.54
C CYS A 174 -0.30 -1.58 2.03
N GLN A 175 -1.20 -0.67 2.36
CA GLN A 175 -1.62 -0.33 3.72
C GLN A 175 -2.94 -1.03 4.11
N SER A 176 -3.01 -1.52 5.34
CA SER A 176 -4.29 -1.87 5.96
C SER A 176 -4.84 -0.68 6.74
N ILE A 177 -6.08 -0.29 6.45
CA ILE A 177 -6.80 0.76 7.16
C ILE A 177 -8.03 0.12 7.79
N TYR A 178 -8.10 0.20 9.11
CA TYR A 178 -9.16 -0.39 9.90
C TYR A 178 -10.09 0.69 10.41
N ARG A 179 -11.39 0.41 10.34
CA ARG A 179 -12.41 1.19 11.03
C ARG A 179 -12.80 0.44 12.30
N PHE A 180 -12.64 1.09 13.44
CA PHE A 180 -12.98 0.55 14.75
C PHE A 180 -14.16 1.32 15.36
N SER A 181 -15.13 0.57 15.87
CA SER A 181 -16.19 1.08 16.72
C SER A 181 -16.16 0.30 18.03
N PHE A 182 -16.25 1.00 19.16
CA PHE A 182 -16.16 0.40 20.48
C PHE A 182 -17.48 0.55 21.22
N LYS A 183 -17.85 -0.50 21.97
CA LYS A 183 -19.06 -0.54 22.78
C LYS A 183 -18.75 -1.04 24.19
N SER A 184 -19.42 -0.46 25.18
CA SER A 184 -19.52 -0.99 26.54
C SER A 184 -20.93 -1.58 26.73
N GLY A 185 -21.01 -2.91 26.76
CA GLY A 185 -22.30 -3.61 26.64
C GLY A 185 -22.98 -3.30 25.30
N THR A 186 -24.14 -2.67 25.33
CA THR A 186 -24.90 -2.26 24.13
C THR A 186 -24.68 -0.81 23.72
N SER A 187 -24.03 -0.01 24.57
CA SER A 187 -23.86 1.43 24.35
C SER A 187 -22.55 1.71 23.62
N ALA A 188 -22.56 2.67 22.70
CA ALA A 188 -21.33 3.18 22.09
C ALA A 188 -20.43 3.78 23.19
N LEU A 189 -19.13 3.51 23.09
CA LEU A 189 -18.13 4.01 24.04
C LEU A 189 -17.53 5.30 23.47
N SER A 190 -17.50 6.37 24.27
CA SER A 190 -16.77 7.62 23.95
C SER A 190 -15.29 7.44 24.26
N ILE A 191 -14.44 7.59 23.24
CA ILE A 191 -13.01 7.23 23.26
C ILE A 191 -12.18 8.49 23.30
N LYS A 192 -11.33 8.61 24.33
CA LYS A 192 -10.33 9.67 24.47
C LYS A 192 -8.97 9.25 23.89
N ASP A 193 -8.54 8.02 24.14
CA ASP A 193 -7.31 7.44 23.60
C ASP A 193 -7.52 5.96 23.28
N LEU A 194 -6.89 5.50 22.20
CA LEU A 194 -6.85 4.09 21.82
C LEU A 194 -5.39 3.67 21.62
N THR A 195 -4.92 2.69 22.39
CA THR A 195 -3.64 2.04 22.15
C THR A 195 -3.86 0.64 21.58
N ILE A 196 -3.24 0.36 20.45
CA ILE A 196 -3.29 -0.91 19.74
C ILE A 196 -1.90 -1.53 19.80
N SER A 197 -1.82 -2.73 20.35
CA SER A 197 -0.61 -3.55 20.34
C SER A 197 -0.92 -4.88 19.67
N SER A 198 0.11 -5.60 19.27
CA SER A 198 -0.02 -6.94 18.68
C SER A 198 0.76 -7.95 19.49
N ALA A 199 0.20 -9.14 19.69
CA ALA A 199 0.88 -10.21 20.43
C ALA A 199 2.24 -10.59 19.80
N GLY A 200 2.35 -10.54 18.47
CA GLY A 200 3.61 -10.78 17.76
C GLY A 200 4.59 -9.60 17.69
N ASN A 201 4.27 -8.44 18.26
CA ASN A 201 5.02 -7.18 18.08
C ASN A 201 5.24 -6.83 16.59
N ARG A 202 4.16 -6.83 15.81
CA ARG A 202 4.14 -6.65 14.35
C ARG A 202 3.41 -5.40 13.90
N ILE A 203 3.12 -4.45 14.77
CA ILE A 203 2.58 -3.15 14.35
C ILE A 203 3.75 -2.21 14.09
N ALA A 204 3.91 -1.78 12.85
CA ALA A 204 4.94 -0.81 12.50
C ALA A 204 4.58 0.56 13.07
N ILE A 205 5.52 1.17 13.78
CA ILE A 205 5.45 2.54 14.29
C ILE A 205 6.16 3.49 13.34
N SER A 206 7.26 3.04 12.74
CA SER A 206 7.87 3.72 11.61
C SER A 206 8.45 2.73 10.62
N LYS A 207 8.53 3.13 9.35
CA LYS A 207 9.15 2.35 8.29
C LYS A 207 9.86 3.26 7.32
N ASP A 208 11.13 2.96 7.08
CA ASP A 208 11.93 3.58 6.02
C ASP A 208 12.07 2.60 4.85
N PHE A 209 11.61 3.02 3.67
CA PHE A 209 11.75 2.23 2.45
C PHE A 209 13.10 2.37 1.77
N SER A 210 13.90 3.37 2.14
CA SER A 210 15.24 3.58 1.61
C SER A 210 16.32 2.78 2.35
N GLY A 211 16.01 2.22 3.52
CA GLY A 211 16.99 1.61 4.43
C GLY A 211 16.58 0.34 5.18
N PHE A 212 15.47 -0.32 4.80
CA PHE A 212 14.95 -1.57 5.41
C PHE A 212 14.58 -1.52 6.90
N THR A 213 14.71 -0.38 7.57
CA THR A 213 14.40 -0.30 9.00
C THR A 213 12.90 -0.14 9.21
N THR A 214 12.31 -1.13 9.87
CA THR A 214 10.96 -1.02 10.43
C THR A 214 11.07 -1.01 11.95
N SER A 215 10.51 0.01 12.58
CA SER A 215 10.34 0.06 14.04
C SER A 215 9.00 -0.54 14.41
N TRP A 216 9.01 -1.50 15.33
CA TRP A 216 7.83 -2.22 15.78
C TRP A 216 7.42 -1.80 17.19
N GLY A 217 6.12 -1.72 17.46
CA GLY A 217 5.63 -1.36 18.78
C GLY A 217 4.11 -1.23 18.87
N SER A 218 3.64 -0.44 19.84
CA SER A 218 2.21 -0.14 20.02
C SER A 218 1.85 1.20 19.38
N LEU A 219 0.73 1.23 18.66
CA LEU A 219 0.20 2.42 18.02
C LEU A 219 -0.81 3.09 18.94
N THR A 220 -0.62 4.38 19.20
CA THR A 220 -1.60 5.20 19.93
C THR A 220 -2.35 6.12 18.97
N VAL A 221 -3.67 6.14 19.12
CA VAL A 221 -4.59 7.00 18.39
C VAL A 221 -5.26 7.92 19.40
N THR A 222 -5.09 9.23 19.21
CA THR A 222 -5.59 10.26 20.12
C THR A 222 -6.50 11.22 19.34
N PRO A 223 -7.82 10.97 19.34
CA PRO A 223 -8.80 11.93 18.83
C PRO A 223 -8.62 13.33 19.41
N ALA A 224 -8.92 14.37 18.61
CA ALA A 224 -8.82 15.76 19.06
C ALA A 224 -9.78 16.09 20.23
N ALA A 225 -10.89 15.36 20.32
CA ALA A 225 -11.82 15.35 21.42
C ALA A 225 -12.36 13.93 21.59
N ALA A 226 -12.83 13.59 22.79
CA ALA A 226 -13.44 12.29 23.02
C ALA A 226 -14.60 12.06 22.05
N THR A 227 -14.68 10.87 21.45
CA THR A 227 -15.66 10.58 20.40
C THR A 227 -16.19 9.15 20.46
N SER A 228 -17.49 9.00 20.18
CA SER A 228 -18.12 7.70 19.91
C SER A 228 -18.18 7.36 18.43
N ASP A 229 -17.70 8.26 17.57
CA ASP A 229 -17.60 8.00 16.14
C ASP A 229 -16.54 6.93 15.85
N PRO A 230 -16.68 6.18 14.75
CA PRO A 230 -15.68 5.19 14.37
C PRO A 230 -14.30 5.81 14.16
N LEU A 231 -13.27 5.18 14.72
CA LEU A 231 -11.88 5.56 14.51
C LEU A 231 -11.31 4.83 13.30
N TYR A 232 -10.68 5.58 12.40
CA TYR A 232 -9.94 5.05 11.26
C TYR A 232 -8.47 5.01 11.60
N VAL A 233 -7.85 3.83 11.44
CA VAL A 233 -6.47 3.61 11.88
C VAL A 233 -5.71 2.88 10.79
N ALA A 234 -4.60 3.48 10.37
CA ALA A 234 -3.64 2.83 9.48
C ALA A 234 -2.73 1.92 10.33
N ILE A 235 -2.76 0.63 10.04
CA ILE A 235 -1.91 -0.36 10.70
C ILE A 235 -1.16 -1.16 9.65
N SER A 236 0.17 -1.17 9.73
CA SER A 236 1.02 -1.99 8.87
C SER A 236 1.56 -3.19 9.66
N ASN A 237 1.13 -4.39 9.25
CA ASN A 237 1.60 -5.67 9.75
C ASN A 237 2.56 -6.28 8.73
N GLY A 238 3.86 -5.99 8.85
CA GLY A 238 4.80 -6.21 7.74
C GLY A 238 5.12 -7.67 7.43
N ASP A 239 4.75 -8.63 8.29
CA ASP A 239 4.97 -10.05 8.03
C ASP A 239 3.79 -10.70 7.29
N MET A 240 2.69 -9.98 7.06
CA MET A 240 1.47 -10.49 6.43
C MET A 240 1.01 -11.85 6.99
N THR A 241 1.20 -12.07 8.29
CA THR A 241 0.77 -13.27 9.00
C THR A 241 -0.31 -12.92 10.03
N ASP A 242 -1.15 -13.91 10.37
CA ASP A 242 -2.19 -13.76 11.39
C ASP A 242 -1.56 -13.28 12.70
N ASP A 243 -2.25 -12.38 13.38
CA ASP A 243 -1.85 -11.90 14.70
C ASP A 243 -3.09 -11.59 15.55
N THR A 244 -2.90 -11.44 16.86
CA THR A 244 -3.93 -11.00 17.78
C THR A 244 -3.62 -9.59 18.23
N TYR A 245 -4.54 -8.67 17.96
CA TYR A 245 -4.40 -7.28 18.38
C TYR A 245 -5.07 -7.10 19.74
N ASN A 246 -4.37 -6.43 20.64
CA ASN A 246 -4.84 -6.05 21.95
C ASN A 246 -5.09 -4.54 21.95
N PHE A 247 -6.26 -4.15 22.41
CA PHE A 247 -6.74 -2.79 22.45
C PHE A 247 -6.83 -2.36 23.91
N ILE A 248 -6.21 -1.23 24.25
CA ILE A 248 -6.44 -0.51 25.50
C ILE A 248 -7.15 0.78 25.12
N ILE A 249 -8.35 0.99 25.66
CA ILE A 249 -9.19 2.14 25.37
C ILE A 249 -9.33 2.96 26.65
N THR A 250 -8.99 4.24 26.58
CA THR A 250 -9.31 5.21 27.63
C THR A 250 -10.60 5.91 27.24
N GLY A 251 -11.64 5.71 28.06
CA GLY A 251 -12.92 6.39 27.89
C GLY A 251 -12.84 7.89 28.19
N GLU A 252 -13.87 8.63 27.81
CA GLU A 252 -14.03 10.05 28.16
C GLU A 252 -14.00 10.30 29.68
N ASP A 253 -14.53 9.34 30.45
CA ASP A 253 -14.51 9.31 31.91
C ASP A 253 -13.15 8.88 32.51
N ASN A 254 -12.14 8.65 31.67
CA ASN A 254 -10.84 8.06 32.00
C ASN A 254 -10.91 6.61 32.51
N ALA A 255 -12.05 5.92 32.36
CA ALA A 255 -12.09 4.49 32.61
C ALA A 255 -11.26 3.74 31.55
N LEU A 256 -10.60 2.67 31.98
CA LEU A 256 -9.83 1.81 31.10
C LEU A 256 -10.67 0.60 30.69
N TYR A 257 -10.63 0.31 29.39
CA TYR A 257 -11.25 -0.86 28.80
C TYR A 257 -10.20 -1.62 28.01
N SER A 258 -10.37 -2.94 27.94
CA SER A 258 -9.52 -3.80 27.13
C SER A 258 -10.33 -4.70 26.22
N ALA A 259 -9.79 -4.99 25.05
CA ALA A 259 -10.30 -6.00 24.15
C ALA A 259 -9.14 -6.71 23.43
N SER A 260 -9.36 -7.93 22.98
CA SER A 260 -8.42 -8.64 22.11
C SER A 260 -9.16 -9.24 20.94
N LYS A 261 -8.60 -9.11 19.73
CA LYS A 261 -9.20 -9.64 18.52
C LYS A 261 -8.14 -10.29 17.63
N PRO A 262 -8.32 -11.56 17.24
CA PRO A 262 -7.57 -12.14 16.14
C PRO A 262 -7.88 -11.35 14.87
N ILE A 263 -6.84 -10.85 14.21
CA ILE A 263 -6.93 -10.21 12.91
C ILE A 263 -6.08 -11.06 11.95
N PRO A 264 -6.70 -11.65 10.92
CA PRO A 264 -5.95 -12.48 9.99
C PRO A 264 -4.89 -11.64 9.26
N ALA A 265 -3.82 -12.33 8.86
CA ALA A 265 -2.91 -11.96 7.81
C ALA A 265 -3.72 -11.30 6.72
N ARG A 266 -3.44 -10.02 6.48
CA ARG A 266 -3.80 -9.25 5.29
C ARG A 266 -4.77 -9.99 4.37
N VAL A 267 -6.08 -9.95 4.64
CA VAL A 267 -7.06 -10.32 3.62
C VAL A 267 -7.30 -9.06 2.80
N LEU A 268 -6.32 -8.70 1.97
CA LEU A 268 -6.66 -8.08 0.69
C LEU A 268 -7.43 -9.18 -0.04
N GLN A 269 -8.76 -9.20 0.10
CA GLN A 269 -9.55 -9.98 -0.83
C GLN A 269 -9.23 -9.39 -2.20
N ALA A 270 -8.94 -10.24 -3.19
CA ALA A 270 -8.61 -9.81 -4.55
C ALA A 270 -9.71 -8.96 -5.23
N ASP A 271 -10.84 -8.73 -4.54
CA ASP A 271 -11.99 -7.94 -4.94
C ASP A 271 -12.06 -6.54 -4.27
N GLY A 272 -11.07 -6.15 -3.48
CA GLY A 272 -11.01 -4.84 -2.83
C GLY A 272 -11.86 -4.66 -1.57
N LYS A 273 -12.33 -5.76 -0.96
CA LYS A 273 -13.03 -5.69 0.32
C LYS A 273 -12.06 -5.61 1.51
N PHE A 274 -11.97 -4.42 2.10
CA PHE A 274 -11.35 -4.21 3.40
C PHE A 274 -12.07 -5.00 4.51
N ILE A 275 -11.30 -5.56 5.45
CA ILE A 275 -11.86 -6.08 6.70
C ILE A 275 -12.27 -4.88 7.56
N SER A 276 -13.57 -4.57 7.63
CA SER A 276 -14.06 -3.79 8.75
C SER A 276 -13.90 -4.65 10.01
N ALA A 277 -13.17 -4.17 11.02
CA ALA A 277 -13.32 -4.73 12.36
C ALA A 277 -14.70 -4.31 12.87
N LYS A 278 -15.72 -5.09 12.53
CA LYS A 278 -17.10 -4.85 12.98
C LYS A 278 -17.11 -4.95 14.50
N ASP A 279 -17.66 -3.92 15.14
CA ASP A 279 -17.91 -3.74 16.58
C ASP A 279 -16.95 -4.53 17.49
N ILE A 280 -15.94 -3.85 18.03
CA ILE A 280 -15.14 -4.40 19.12
C ILE A 280 -15.87 -4.10 20.43
N THR A 281 -16.47 -5.14 21.03
CA THR A 281 -16.98 -5.04 22.39
C THR A 281 -15.80 -4.98 23.35
N ALA A 282 -15.67 -3.85 24.05
CA ALA A 282 -14.65 -3.65 25.06
C ALA A 282 -15.25 -4.00 26.43
N THR A 283 -14.47 -4.71 27.25
CA THR A 283 -14.82 -4.93 28.65
C THR A 283 -14.07 -3.93 29.49
N GLN A 284 -14.75 -3.30 30.45
CA GLN A 284 -14.07 -2.49 31.44
C GLN A 284 -13.05 -3.38 32.15
N SER A 285 -11.79 -2.97 32.14
CA SER A 285 -10.74 -3.70 32.84
C SER A 285 -10.80 -3.32 34.32
N ASP A 286 -10.79 -4.31 35.21
CA ASP A 286 -10.71 -4.13 36.67
C ASP A 286 -9.32 -3.63 37.12
N PHE A 287 -8.72 -2.67 36.41
CA PHE A 287 -7.62 -1.88 36.95
C PHE A 287 -8.22 -0.94 37.99
N GLY A 288 -8.42 -1.45 39.20
CA GLY A 288 -8.68 -0.62 40.38
C GLY A 288 -7.63 0.49 40.47
N PRO A 289 -7.97 1.65 41.07
CA PRO A 289 -7.11 2.83 41.08
C PRO A 289 -5.68 2.47 41.51
N SER A 290 -4.74 2.63 40.58
CA SER A 290 -3.33 2.43 40.87
C SER A 290 -2.84 3.62 41.70
N GLY A 291 -2.95 3.49 43.03
CA GLY A 291 -2.21 4.32 43.97
C GLY A 291 -3.04 5.30 44.78
N GLU A 292 -3.71 4.83 45.82
CA GLU A 292 -3.56 5.50 47.12
C GLU A 292 -2.44 4.79 47.87
N THR A 293 -1.24 5.37 47.83
CA THR A 293 -0.23 5.07 48.85
C THR A 293 -0.76 5.67 50.15
N THR A 294 -1.41 4.84 50.97
CA THR A 294 -1.65 5.19 52.37
C THR A 294 -0.29 5.35 53.03
N THR A 295 0.14 6.60 53.13
CA THR A 295 1.27 6.98 53.96
C THR A 295 0.78 6.80 55.39
N ASN A 296 0.98 5.60 55.95
CA ASN A 296 0.80 5.38 57.38
C ASN A 296 1.88 6.18 58.11
N ALA A 297 1.51 7.38 58.53
CA ALA A 297 2.21 8.08 59.58
C ALA A 297 1.88 7.40 60.92
N LEU A 298 2.85 6.67 61.47
CA LEU A 298 3.08 6.50 62.89
C LEU A 298 4.59 6.51 63.15
#